data_AF-A0A662LTH1-F1
#
_entry.id   AF-A0A662LTH1-F1
#
_cell.length_a   1.000
_cell.length_b   1.000
_cell.length_c   1.000
_cell.angle_alpha   90.00
_cell.angle_beta   90.00
_cell.angle_gamma   90.00
#
_symmetry.space_group_name_H-M   'P 1'
#
loop_
_entity.id
_entity.type
_entity.pdbx_description
1 polymer ?
#
loop_
_entity_poly.entity_id
_entity_poly.type
_entity_poly.pdbx_seq_one_letter_code
_entity_poly.pdbx_strand_id
1 'polypeptide(L)'
;MKNIFYLRRLNMRYKSIFIVAVFVLSLIFGSFIGTAQDADEDIAQYAPIFYFEKDETCYPVDVSYHIDNSNLYMVDGTGEIEFNETSIADYNIDGYYLDNQKGTINDNGIINDYKTNKQGSYTVYARVDDTGSVIQYWMFYAFNPGTMNQHEGDWEMVQIVLSGGIPTQVMYSQHHGGQKATWSQVEKNGNHIKVYVSQGSHANYLRSFSGVVGIANDIVGNNGKQLTSSDYDLVMMKDQPWLDFAGRWGWVGATEENAGVSSLLGQAGPPGPMFREDGAMWNDPIGWGNSLMQADNTIFILEMVLYNFFTIFIVISLVTVCVLMFRIYKRHKKTGLGPRIISMLYIDGLNLKSIGNILCIVGIIFAFISLIYPWYVVSTDIQVTGYETDGMVDMMTIDGINGIQIQVPGLTGPMPMGSFMLPFSLLIGISLVFLIIASIGISHSKKLGKKYLGRGARLMVPVLLIIIVIMSLGMIPFESMVNTSEAAVDISEIIGAISGSPSGGQQIVTIPEITEQIELQWGFGLGGILLLVSGCIVAISGGVEVLANTDFFTQKSSDEPKKKNFKKPKTPKIPKRPEIPEIPKKQKEETVESPKPKDFEEKKKER
;
A
#
# COMPACT_ATOMS: atom_id res chain seq x y z
N MET A 1 45.19 -14.33 -67.60
CA MET A 1 43.97 -13.56 -67.25
C MET A 1 42.93 -14.50 -66.63
N LYS A 2 42.93 -14.64 -65.29
CA LYS A 2 41.83 -15.28 -64.54
C LYS A 2 40.79 -14.20 -64.13
N ASN A 3 39.71 -14.61 -63.47
CA ASN A 3 38.75 -13.77 -62.71
C ASN A 3 37.67 -12.95 -63.42
N ILE A 4 37.72 -12.67 -64.74
CA ILE A 4 36.66 -11.84 -65.39
C ILE A 4 35.41 -12.64 -65.82
N PHE A 5 35.54 -13.89 -66.27
CA PHE A 5 34.41 -14.64 -66.84
C PHE A 5 33.45 -15.28 -65.82
N TYR A 6 33.83 -15.42 -64.55
CA TYR A 6 32.99 -16.09 -63.53
C TYR A 6 31.88 -15.16 -63.00
N LEU A 7 32.21 -13.88 -62.79
CA LEU A 7 31.29 -12.86 -62.28
C LEU A 7 30.09 -12.61 -63.21
N ARG A 8 30.28 -12.77 -64.54
CA ARG A 8 29.20 -12.54 -65.53
C ARG A 8 28.21 -13.70 -65.65
N ARG A 9 28.50 -14.89 -65.10
CA ARG A 9 27.60 -16.06 -65.15
C ARG A 9 26.80 -16.30 -63.86
N LEU A 10 27.29 -15.84 -62.69
CA LEU A 10 26.50 -15.81 -61.46
C LEU A 10 25.35 -14.80 -61.53
N ASN A 11 25.63 -13.58 -62.04
CA ASN A 11 24.71 -12.43 -62.02
C ASN A 11 23.47 -12.56 -62.96
N MET A 12 23.29 -13.72 -63.60
CA MET A 12 22.08 -14.05 -64.38
C MET A 12 21.14 -14.99 -63.61
N ARG A 13 21.69 -16.06 -62.98
CA ARG A 13 20.86 -17.03 -62.23
C ARG A 13 20.23 -16.41 -60.98
N TYR A 14 20.96 -15.56 -60.27
CA TYR A 14 20.39 -14.85 -59.12
C TYR A 14 19.35 -13.80 -59.53
N LYS A 15 19.40 -13.21 -60.74
CA LYS A 15 18.35 -12.27 -61.16
C LYS A 15 17.02 -12.97 -61.44
N SER A 16 17.02 -14.12 -62.11
CA SER A 16 15.78 -14.91 -62.29
C SER A 16 15.21 -15.41 -60.97
N ILE A 17 16.07 -15.89 -60.05
CA ILE A 17 15.64 -16.36 -58.73
C ILE A 17 15.17 -15.19 -57.85
N PHE A 18 15.82 -14.03 -57.89
CA PHE A 18 15.41 -12.85 -57.12
C PHE A 18 14.14 -12.21 -57.69
N ILE A 19 13.94 -12.19 -59.01
CA ILE A 19 12.68 -11.74 -59.60
C ILE A 19 11.55 -12.70 -59.24
N VAL A 20 11.74 -14.02 -59.32
CA VAL A 20 10.72 -14.99 -58.88
C VAL A 20 10.48 -14.90 -57.37
N ALA A 21 11.52 -14.74 -56.56
CA ALA A 21 11.37 -14.56 -55.11
C ALA A 21 10.65 -13.25 -54.75
N VAL A 22 10.95 -12.14 -55.42
CA VAL A 22 10.23 -10.87 -55.23
C VAL A 22 8.79 -10.97 -55.75
N PHE A 23 8.54 -11.65 -56.87
CA PHE A 23 7.19 -11.83 -57.41
C PHE A 23 6.33 -12.78 -56.54
N VAL A 24 6.95 -13.82 -55.96
CA VAL A 24 6.31 -14.70 -54.97
C VAL A 24 6.12 -13.99 -53.63
N LEU A 25 7.08 -13.17 -53.16
CA LEU A 25 6.86 -12.31 -51.99
C LEU A 25 5.74 -11.30 -52.26
N SER A 26 5.66 -10.67 -53.44
CA SER A 26 4.56 -9.74 -53.77
C SER A 26 3.23 -10.44 -54.03
N LEU A 27 3.20 -11.77 -54.21
CA LEU A 27 1.98 -12.57 -54.18
C LEU A 27 1.61 -13.01 -52.74
N ILE A 28 2.58 -13.15 -51.84
CA ILE A 28 2.36 -13.43 -50.41
C ILE A 28 1.95 -12.16 -49.65
N PHE A 29 2.50 -11.00 -50.00
CA PHE A 29 2.09 -9.68 -49.51
C PHE A 29 0.93 -9.07 -50.34
N GLY A 30 0.59 -9.66 -51.49
CA GLY A 30 -0.47 -9.19 -52.39
C GLY A 30 -1.88 -9.68 -52.05
N SER A 31 -2.10 -10.22 -50.85
CA SER A 31 -3.39 -10.76 -50.41
C SER A 31 -3.65 -10.57 -48.91
N PHE A 32 -3.22 -9.43 -48.37
CA PHE A 32 -3.83 -8.81 -47.18
C PHE A 32 -4.37 -7.43 -47.55
N ILE A 33 -5.21 -7.38 -48.59
CA ILE A 33 -6.39 -6.53 -48.48
C ILE A 33 -7.25 -7.24 -47.44
N GLY A 34 -7.16 -6.79 -46.19
CA GLY A 34 -8.25 -7.01 -45.27
C GLY A 34 -9.46 -6.33 -45.87
N THR A 35 -10.42 -7.12 -46.36
CA THR A 35 -11.80 -6.66 -46.36
C THR A 35 -12.09 -6.22 -44.94
N ALA A 36 -12.70 -5.05 -44.75
CA ALA A 36 -13.24 -4.68 -43.45
C ALA A 36 -14.24 -5.78 -43.06
N GLN A 37 -13.81 -6.67 -42.18
CA GLN A 37 -14.68 -7.56 -41.44
C GLN A 37 -15.42 -6.65 -40.46
N ASP A 38 -16.73 -6.84 -40.31
CA ASP A 38 -17.57 -5.84 -39.63
C ASP A 38 -17.00 -5.52 -38.24
N ALA A 39 -16.76 -4.24 -37.97
CA ALA A 39 -16.08 -3.79 -36.74
C ALA A 39 -16.83 -4.23 -35.45
N ASP A 40 -18.11 -4.55 -35.60
CA ASP A 40 -18.99 -5.07 -34.57
C ASP A 40 -18.70 -6.56 -34.20
N GLU A 41 -17.93 -7.32 -35.00
CA GLU A 41 -17.39 -8.65 -34.59
C GLU A 41 -16.17 -8.52 -33.67
N ASP A 42 -15.29 -7.54 -33.89
CA ASP A 42 -14.03 -7.39 -33.15
C ASP A 42 -14.24 -6.91 -31.70
N ILE A 43 -15.23 -6.06 -31.44
CA ILE A 43 -15.55 -5.57 -30.08
C ILE A 43 -15.98 -6.70 -29.14
N ALA A 44 -16.71 -7.71 -29.65
CA ALA A 44 -17.15 -8.85 -28.84
C ALA A 44 -15.98 -9.81 -28.56
N GLN A 45 -15.01 -9.89 -29.48
CA GLN A 45 -13.85 -10.79 -29.37
C GLN A 45 -12.91 -10.41 -28.22
N TYR A 46 -12.75 -9.12 -27.92
CA TYR A 46 -11.80 -8.62 -26.92
C TYR A 46 -12.46 -8.02 -25.67
N ALA A 47 -13.80 -8.04 -25.58
CA ALA A 47 -14.59 -7.48 -24.50
C ALA A 47 -14.04 -7.84 -23.09
N PRO A 48 -13.84 -6.85 -22.19
CA PRO A 48 -13.15 -7.06 -20.92
C PRO A 48 -13.92 -7.91 -19.89
N ILE A 49 -13.18 -8.49 -18.93
CA ILE A 49 -13.71 -9.11 -17.72
C ILE A 49 -13.32 -8.24 -16.53
N PHE A 50 -14.30 -7.63 -15.89
CA PHE A 50 -14.11 -6.78 -14.72
C PHE A 50 -14.13 -7.60 -13.43
N TYR A 51 -13.28 -7.23 -12.48
CA TYR A 51 -13.18 -7.77 -11.13
C TYR A 51 -13.19 -6.59 -10.16
N PHE A 52 -14.08 -6.65 -9.16
CA PHE A 52 -14.28 -5.59 -8.18
C PHE A 52 -13.87 -6.04 -6.76
N GLU A 53 -13.69 -5.08 -5.86
CA GLU A 53 -13.62 -5.36 -4.41
C GLU A 53 -14.99 -5.82 -3.88
N LYS A 54 -15.02 -6.62 -2.82
CA LYS A 54 -16.26 -7.11 -2.16
C LYS A 54 -17.14 -5.99 -1.59
N ASP A 55 -16.55 -4.84 -1.25
CA ASP A 55 -17.25 -3.70 -0.66
C ASP A 55 -17.61 -2.65 -1.74
N GLU A 56 -17.51 -2.99 -3.03
CA GLU A 56 -17.92 -2.13 -4.13
C GLU A 56 -19.45 -1.95 -4.19
N THR A 57 -19.85 -0.70 -4.37
CA THR A 57 -21.23 -0.21 -4.35
C THR A 57 -21.76 0.19 -5.73
N CYS A 58 -20.89 0.65 -6.64
CA CYS A 58 -21.19 1.10 -8.00
C CYS A 58 -20.61 0.14 -9.05
N TYR A 59 -21.28 0.02 -10.20
CA TYR A 59 -20.84 -0.85 -11.31
C TYR A 59 -21.22 -0.16 -12.64
N PRO A 60 -20.64 -0.56 -13.80
CA PRO A 60 -20.91 0.09 -15.08
C PRO A 60 -22.40 0.11 -15.41
N VAL A 61 -22.97 1.29 -15.63
CA VAL A 61 -24.42 1.51 -15.78
C VAL A 61 -24.72 2.26 -17.07
N ASP A 62 -25.93 2.05 -17.59
CA ASP A 62 -26.41 2.80 -18.74
C ASP A 62 -26.52 4.30 -18.46
N VAL A 63 -26.01 5.12 -19.39
CA VAL A 63 -25.94 6.59 -19.31
C VAL A 63 -27.30 7.25 -19.18
N SER A 64 -28.37 6.64 -19.71
CA SER A 64 -29.76 7.08 -19.46
C SER A 64 -30.06 7.23 -17.97
N TYR A 65 -29.47 6.40 -17.09
CA TYR A 65 -29.68 6.54 -15.64
C TYR A 65 -29.25 7.91 -15.11
N HIS A 66 -28.12 8.45 -15.58
CA HIS A 66 -27.64 9.73 -15.07
C HIS A 66 -28.37 10.90 -15.74
N ILE A 67 -28.66 10.79 -17.05
CA ILE A 67 -29.45 11.79 -17.78
C ILE A 67 -30.88 11.92 -17.21
N ASP A 68 -31.59 10.80 -17.02
CA ASP A 68 -32.97 10.76 -16.48
C ASP A 68 -33.09 11.32 -15.04
N ASN A 69 -31.96 11.45 -14.33
CA ASN A 69 -31.94 11.75 -12.90
C ASN A 69 -31.06 12.96 -12.54
N SER A 70 -30.55 13.69 -13.51
CA SER A 70 -29.77 14.93 -13.30
C SER A 70 -30.45 16.14 -13.95
N ASN A 71 -30.20 17.32 -13.41
CA ASN A 71 -30.49 18.60 -14.04
C ASN A 71 -29.27 19.06 -14.86
N LEU A 72 -29.47 19.91 -15.87
CA LEU A 72 -28.39 20.56 -16.62
C LEU A 72 -28.28 22.03 -16.20
N TYR A 73 -27.05 22.47 -15.94
CA TYR A 73 -26.70 23.83 -15.57
C TYR A 73 -25.50 24.34 -16.38
N MET A 74 -25.28 25.65 -16.34
CA MET A 74 -24.06 26.33 -16.78
C MET A 74 -23.42 26.99 -15.55
N VAL A 75 -22.09 26.95 -15.44
CA VAL A 75 -21.33 27.73 -14.43
C VAL A 75 -21.62 29.24 -14.61
N ASP A 76 -21.79 29.96 -13.50
CA ASP A 76 -22.32 31.35 -13.45
C ASP A 76 -23.70 31.54 -14.14
N GLY A 77 -24.40 30.45 -14.44
CA GLY A 77 -25.73 30.42 -15.06
C GLY A 77 -26.85 30.87 -14.12
N THR A 78 -27.94 31.37 -14.70
CA THR A 78 -29.07 31.95 -13.94
C THR A 78 -30.25 30.99 -13.69
N GLY A 79 -30.12 29.71 -14.07
CA GLY A 79 -31.15 28.70 -13.85
C GLY A 79 -30.87 27.36 -14.53
N GLU A 80 -31.80 26.43 -14.32
CA GLU A 80 -31.85 25.09 -14.92
C GLU A 80 -32.13 25.15 -16.43
N ILE A 81 -31.56 24.21 -17.17
CA ILE A 81 -31.68 24.10 -18.63
C ILE A 81 -32.47 22.83 -18.97
N GLU A 82 -33.57 22.98 -19.72
CA GLU A 82 -34.38 21.85 -20.20
C GLU A 82 -33.58 21.06 -21.25
N PHE A 83 -33.34 19.77 -20.99
CA PHE A 83 -32.58 18.87 -21.85
C PHE A 83 -33.15 17.45 -21.82
N ASN A 84 -32.66 16.60 -22.72
CA ASN A 84 -32.89 15.16 -22.72
C ASN A 84 -31.73 14.44 -23.42
N GLU A 85 -31.75 13.11 -23.44
CA GLU A 85 -30.71 12.25 -24.05
C GLU A 85 -30.32 12.64 -25.49
N THR A 86 -31.24 13.21 -26.28
CA THR A 86 -30.98 13.64 -27.67
C THR A 86 -30.62 15.10 -27.86
N SER A 87 -30.90 15.98 -26.89
CA SER A 87 -30.53 17.40 -26.97
C SER A 87 -29.29 17.73 -26.14
N ILE A 88 -28.79 16.80 -25.32
CA ILE A 88 -27.59 17.05 -24.50
C ILE A 88 -26.34 17.31 -25.37
N ALA A 89 -26.27 16.72 -26.57
CA ALA A 89 -25.22 16.95 -27.56
C ALA A 89 -25.18 18.38 -28.16
N ASP A 90 -26.26 19.18 -28.02
CA ASP A 90 -26.24 20.59 -28.44
C ASP A 90 -25.33 21.44 -27.52
N TYR A 91 -25.03 20.96 -26.31
CA TYR A 91 -24.19 21.64 -25.31
C TYR A 91 -22.72 21.20 -25.44
N ASN A 92 -22.13 21.52 -26.59
CA ASN A 92 -20.78 21.08 -27.03
C ASN A 92 -19.63 22.06 -26.72
N ILE A 93 -19.76 22.83 -25.64
CA ILE A 93 -18.68 23.65 -25.04
C ILE A 93 -18.53 23.34 -23.53
N ASP A 94 -17.35 23.57 -22.95
CA ASP A 94 -17.13 23.41 -21.50
C ASP A 94 -17.89 24.50 -20.70
N GLY A 95 -18.04 24.26 -19.39
CA GLY A 95 -18.80 25.11 -18.47
C GLY A 95 -20.25 24.66 -18.25
N TYR A 96 -20.77 23.73 -19.06
CA TYR A 96 -21.99 22.99 -18.75
C TYR A 96 -21.73 21.83 -17.79
N TYR A 97 -22.65 21.54 -16.88
CA TYR A 97 -22.56 20.40 -15.96
C TYR A 97 -23.92 19.78 -15.63
N LEU A 98 -23.91 18.47 -15.39
CA LEU A 98 -25.05 17.72 -14.85
C LEU A 98 -25.02 17.72 -13.31
N ASP A 99 -26.17 17.73 -12.66
CA ASP A 99 -26.29 17.84 -11.18
C ASP A 99 -27.41 16.89 -10.70
N ASN A 100 -27.09 15.89 -9.88
CA ASN A 100 -27.98 14.74 -9.70
C ASN A 100 -29.09 14.96 -8.65
N GLN A 101 -30.34 14.70 -9.04
CA GLN A 101 -31.52 14.91 -8.19
C GLN A 101 -31.67 13.89 -7.04
N LYS A 102 -30.84 12.83 -6.96
CA LYS A 102 -31.02 11.72 -6.00
C LYS A 102 -30.20 11.83 -4.73
N GLY A 103 -29.24 12.75 -4.68
CA GLY A 103 -28.32 12.98 -3.57
C GLY A 103 -27.20 13.89 -4.03
N THR A 104 -26.16 14.07 -3.23
CA THR A 104 -25.02 14.94 -3.54
C THR A 104 -23.70 14.22 -3.28
N ILE A 105 -22.58 14.84 -3.69
CA ILE A 105 -21.23 14.43 -3.30
C ILE A 105 -21.01 14.27 -1.77
N ASN A 106 -21.90 14.83 -0.93
CA ASN A 106 -21.80 14.77 0.54
C ASN A 106 -22.64 13.65 1.18
N ASP A 107 -23.36 12.84 0.40
CA ASP A 107 -24.23 11.79 0.93
C ASP A 107 -24.17 10.48 0.11
N ASN A 108 -25.19 9.62 0.26
CA ASN A 108 -25.25 8.28 -0.37
C ASN A 108 -26.52 8.09 -1.22
N GLY A 109 -27.29 9.15 -1.48
CA GLY A 109 -28.59 9.12 -2.14
C GLY A 109 -28.50 8.53 -3.56
N ILE A 110 -27.55 9.02 -4.36
CA ILE A 110 -27.30 8.55 -5.74
C ILE A 110 -26.92 7.05 -5.75
N ILE A 111 -26.07 6.62 -4.81
CA ILE A 111 -25.65 5.22 -4.64
C ILE A 111 -26.85 4.34 -4.23
N ASN A 112 -27.74 4.84 -3.37
CA ASN A 112 -28.91 4.12 -2.89
C ASN A 112 -30.00 4.00 -3.97
N ASP A 113 -30.23 5.05 -4.77
CA ASP A 113 -31.16 5.02 -5.91
C ASP A 113 -30.65 4.06 -6.99
N TYR A 114 -29.38 4.18 -7.40
CA TYR A 114 -28.72 3.26 -8.33
C TYR A 114 -28.88 1.79 -7.89
N LYS A 115 -28.59 1.48 -6.63
CA LYS A 115 -28.75 0.14 -6.05
C LYS A 115 -30.20 -0.36 -6.06
N THR A 116 -31.17 0.54 -5.99
CA THR A 116 -32.61 0.21 -5.98
C THR A 116 -33.14 0.00 -7.40
N ASN A 117 -32.69 0.82 -8.37
CA ASN A 117 -33.35 0.98 -9.66
C ASN A 117 -32.58 0.40 -10.87
N LYS A 118 -31.25 0.24 -10.79
CA LYS A 118 -30.42 -0.26 -11.92
C LYS A 118 -29.54 -1.47 -11.57
N GLN A 119 -29.35 -1.82 -10.30
CA GLN A 119 -28.49 -2.96 -9.90
C GLN A 119 -28.93 -4.27 -10.56
N GLY A 120 -28.09 -4.78 -11.46
CA GLY A 120 -28.32 -6.03 -12.20
C GLY A 120 -28.39 -5.84 -13.71
N SER A 121 -28.61 -4.61 -14.18
CA SER A 121 -28.37 -4.18 -15.56
C SER A 121 -27.00 -3.48 -15.61
N TYR A 122 -26.15 -3.85 -16.56
CA TYR A 122 -24.81 -3.29 -16.68
C TYR A 122 -24.50 -2.98 -18.14
N THR A 123 -23.89 -1.83 -18.41
CA THR A 123 -23.60 -1.37 -19.77
C THR A 123 -22.11 -1.06 -19.92
N VAL A 124 -21.52 -1.47 -21.04
CA VAL A 124 -20.15 -1.12 -21.45
C VAL A 124 -20.20 -0.62 -22.88
N TYR A 125 -19.64 0.56 -23.14
CA TYR A 125 -19.66 1.17 -24.46
C TYR A 125 -18.38 0.85 -25.23
N ALA A 126 -18.49 0.37 -26.46
CA ALA A 126 -17.37 0.04 -27.32
C ALA A 126 -17.18 1.05 -28.45
N ARG A 127 -15.92 1.38 -28.75
CA ARG A 127 -15.50 2.11 -29.95
C ARG A 127 -14.37 1.35 -30.63
N VAL A 128 -14.43 1.23 -31.95
CA VAL A 128 -13.26 1.01 -32.80
C VAL A 128 -12.91 2.37 -33.41
N ASP A 129 -11.63 2.73 -33.47
CA ASP A 129 -11.19 3.97 -34.11
C ASP A 129 -11.27 3.88 -35.65
N ASP A 130 -11.24 5.04 -36.32
CA ASP A 130 -11.35 5.15 -37.78
C ASP A 130 -10.28 4.37 -38.56
N THR A 131 -9.16 4.02 -37.93
CA THR A 131 -8.07 3.21 -38.55
C THR A 131 -8.20 1.71 -38.31
N GLY A 132 -9.09 1.25 -37.42
CA GLY A 132 -9.19 -0.15 -37.00
C GLY A 132 -7.96 -0.64 -36.22
N SER A 133 -7.23 0.26 -35.55
CA SER A 133 -6.02 -0.06 -34.78
C SER A 133 -6.19 0.09 -33.26
N VAL A 134 -7.27 0.68 -32.78
CA VAL A 134 -7.62 0.78 -31.36
C VAL A 134 -9.07 0.35 -31.15
N ILE A 135 -9.28 -0.56 -30.19
CA ILE A 135 -10.60 -0.82 -29.60
C ILE A 135 -10.61 -0.25 -28.18
N GLN A 136 -11.58 0.60 -27.87
CA GLN A 136 -11.81 1.20 -26.55
C GLN A 136 -13.09 0.64 -25.94
N TYR A 137 -13.06 0.35 -24.64
CA TYR A 137 -14.22 0.01 -23.82
C TYR A 137 -14.34 1.05 -22.71
N TRP A 138 -15.47 1.75 -22.70
CA TRP A 138 -15.79 2.82 -21.77
C TRP A 138 -16.84 2.35 -20.77
N MET A 139 -16.64 2.67 -19.50
CA MET A 139 -17.54 2.36 -18.40
C MET A 139 -18.01 3.67 -17.78
N PHE A 140 -19.34 3.85 -17.74
CA PHE A 140 -19.95 4.93 -16.98
C PHE A 140 -20.41 4.41 -15.61
N TYR A 141 -20.17 5.15 -14.54
CA TYR A 141 -20.66 4.79 -13.19
C TYR A 141 -21.58 5.88 -12.66
N ALA A 142 -22.59 5.49 -11.89
CA ALA A 142 -23.60 6.42 -11.33
C ALA A 142 -22.98 7.53 -10.46
N PHE A 143 -21.92 7.21 -9.73
CA PHE A 143 -21.29 8.02 -8.69
C PHE A 143 -19.93 7.42 -8.33
N ASN A 144 -18.91 8.24 -8.08
CA ASN A 144 -17.58 7.84 -7.61
C ASN A 144 -17.46 8.09 -6.11
N PRO A 145 -17.55 7.07 -5.23
CA PRO A 145 -17.31 7.21 -3.79
C PRO A 145 -15.82 7.06 -3.40
N GLY A 146 -14.89 7.43 -4.28
CA GLY A 146 -13.46 7.46 -3.99
C GLY A 146 -13.14 8.42 -2.84
N THR A 147 -12.33 7.97 -1.86
CA THR A 147 -12.05 8.71 -0.60
C THR A 147 -11.38 10.07 -0.80
N MET A 148 -10.90 10.34 -2.01
CA MET A 148 -10.00 11.43 -2.39
C MET A 148 -10.56 12.30 -3.53
N ASN A 149 -11.66 11.86 -4.15
CA ASN A 149 -12.15 12.31 -5.45
C ASN A 149 -13.66 12.00 -5.57
N GLN A 150 -14.43 12.28 -4.51
CA GLN A 150 -15.84 11.91 -4.45
C GLN A 150 -16.67 12.83 -5.35
N HIS A 151 -17.13 12.31 -6.49
CA HIS A 151 -17.85 13.06 -7.52
C HIS A 151 -19.07 12.32 -8.09
N GLU A 152 -19.98 13.07 -8.69
CA GLU A 152 -21.14 12.56 -9.39
C GLU A 152 -20.77 12.08 -10.80
N GLY A 153 -21.41 10.99 -11.26
CA GLY A 153 -21.02 10.28 -12.48
C GLY A 153 -19.58 9.78 -12.47
N ASP A 154 -19.18 9.06 -13.52
CA ASP A 154 -17.77 8.69 -13.73
C ASP A 154 -17.51 8.22 -15.17
N TRP A 155 -16.33 8.47 -15.73
CA TRP A 155 -15.93 8.04 -17.06
C TRP A 155 -14.51 7.45 -17.07
N GLU A 156 -14.46 6.11 -17.08
CA GLU A 156 -13.25 5.29 -17.06
C GLU A 156 -13.18 4.39 -18.32
N MET A 157 -11.98 3.97 -18.71
CA MET A 157 -11.70 3.36 -20.02
C MET A 157 -10.54 2.36 -20.02
N VAL A 158 -10.73 1.25 -20.75
CA VAL A 158 -9.64 0.36 -21.15
C VAL A 158 -9.58 0.24 -22.67
N GLN A 159 -8.39 0.33 -23.25
CA GLN A 159 -8.19 0.17 -24.70
C GLN A 159 -7.13 -0.85 -25.06
N ILE A 160 -7.27 -1.41 -26.27
CA ILE A 160 -6.43 -2.46 -26.84
C ILE A 160 -5.93 -1.99 -28.20
N VAL A 161 -4.60 -1.98 -28.39
CA VAL A 161 -3.96 -1.53 -29.62
C VAL A 161 -3.60 -2.72 -30.51
N LEU A 162 -4.22 -2.77 -31.68
CA LEU A 162 -4.01 -3.77 -32.72
C LEU A 162 -2.91 -3.33 -33.70
N SER A 163 -2.12 -4.28 -34.17
CA SER A 163 -1.22 -4.09 -35.32
C SER A 163 -1.52 -5.16 -36.35
N GLY A 164 -2.16 -4.78 -37.46
CA GLY A 164 -2.65 -5.72 -38.47
C GLY A 164 -3.70 -6.70 -37.92
N GLY A 165 -4.62 -6.23 -37.07
CA GLY A 165 -5.64 -7.05 -36.41
C GLY A 165 -5.16 -7.87 -35.20
N ILE A 166 -3.88 -7.80 -34.85
CA ILE A 166 -3.30 -8.57 -33.73
C ILE A 166 -3.04 -7.64 -32.53
N PRO A 167 -3.58 -7.92 -31.32
CA PRO A 167 -3.28 -7.12 -30.13
C PRO A 167 -1.79 -7.09 -29.78
N THR A 168 -1.29 -5.87 -29.51
CA THR A 168 0.13 -5.61 -29.20
C THR A 168 0.33 -4.93 -27.85
N GLN A 169 -0.56 -4.00 -27.50
CA GLN A 169 -0.55 -3.25 -26.25
C GLN A 169 -1.97 -3.07 -25.69
N VAL A 170 -2.04 -2.70 -24.42
CA VAL A 170 -3.26 -2.23 -23.75
C VAL A 170 -2.95 -1.00 -22.92
N MET A 171 -3.97 -0.18 -22.68
CA MET A 171 -3.92 0.96 -21.76
C MET A 171 -5.14 0.91 -20.86
N TYR A 172 -4.93 1.17 -19.58
CA TYR A 172 -5.95 1.17 -18.53
C TYR A 172 -5.92 2.57 -17.91
N SER A 173 -7.03 3.32 -17.96
CA SER A 173 -7.11 4.63 -17.30
C SER A 173 -7.07 4.50 -15.78
N GLN A 174 -6.48 5.50 -15.13
CA GLN A 174 -6.39 5.61 -13.69
C GLN A 174 -6.49 7.09 -13.34
N HIS A 175 -7.69 7.56 -12.98
CA HIS A 175 -7.97 8.98 -12.71
C HIS A 175 -7.71 9.83 -13.99
N HIS A 176 -6.82 10.82 -13.93
CA HIS A 176 -6.35 11.57 -15.12
C HIS A 176 -5.26 10.84 -15.93
N GLY A 177 -4.68 9.79 -15.37
CA GLY A 177 -3.57 9.06 -15.95
C GLY A 177 -3.95 7.65 -16.38
N GLY A 178 -3.01 6.73 -16.18
CA GLY A 178 -3.18 5.33 -16.54
C GLY A 178 -1.87 4.58 -16.68
N GLN A 179 -1.98 3.28 -16.91
CA GLN A 179 -0.84 2.38 -17.12
C GLN A 179 -0.98 1.63 -18.44
N LYS A 180 0.11 1.61 -19.22
CA LYS A 180 0.20 0.85 -20.47
C LYS A 180 0.99 -0.44 -20.30
N ALA A 181 0.58 -1.51 -20.97
CA ALA A 181 1.26 -2.80 -20.94
C ALA A 181 1.36 -3.43 -22.33
N THR A 182 2.41 -4.21 -22.55
CA THR A 182 2.45 -5.10 -23.73
C THR A 182 1.44 -6.23 -23.56
N TRP A 183 0.85 -6.74 -24.65
CA TRP A 183 -0.18 -7.78 -24.62
C TRP A 183 0.24 -9.02 -23.81
N SER A 184 1.53 -9.35 -23.77
CA SER A 184 2.10 -10.46 -22.99
C SER A 184 2.15 -10.24 -21.47
N GLN A 185 2.07 -8.98 -20.99
CA GLN A 185 2.02 -8.64 -19.55
C GLN A 185 0.60 -8.64 -18.97
N VAL A 186 -0.43 -8.64 -19.82
CA VAL A 186 -1.84 -8.54 -19.43
C VAL A 186 -2.37 -9.89 -18.94
N GLU A 187 -3.04 -9.94 -17.80
CA GLU A 187 -3.82 -11.12 -17.43
C GLU A 187 -5.09 -11.20 -18.29
N LYS A 188 -5.38 -12.39 -18.83
CA LYS A 188 -6.46 -12.60 -19.80
C LYS A 188 -7.16 -13.93 -19.57
N ASN A 189 -8.38 -14.06 -20.08
CA ASN A 189 -9.05 -15.33 -20.30
C ASN A 189 -9.41 -15.45 -21.79
N GLY A 190 -8.71 -16.30 -22.54
CA GLY A 190 -8.73 -16.23 -24.00
C GLY A 190 -8.24 -14.86 -24.49
N ASN A 191 -9.05 -14.17 -25.28
CA ASN A 191 -8.79 -12.81 -25.77
C ASN A 191 -9.28 -11.71 -24.81
N HIS A 192 -10.16 -12.03 -23.86
CA HIS A 192 -10.75 -11.08 -22.92
C HIS A 192 -9.71 -10.62 -21.88
N ILE A 193 -9.47 -9.31 -21.80
CA ILE A 193 -8.56 -8.73 -20.80
C ILE A 193 -9.20 -8.74 -19.41
N LYS A 194 -8.41 -9.04 -18.38
CA LYS A 194 -8.86 -8.84 -16.99
C LYS A 194 -8.65 -7.39 -16.59
N VAL A 195 -9.67 -6.80 -16.02
CA VAL A 195 -9.67 -5.43 -15.51
C VAL A 195 -9.97 -5.51 -14.02
N TYR A 196 -9.01 -5.12 -13.18
CA TYR A 196 -9.21 -5.05 -11.74
C TYR A 196 -9.57 -3.61 -11.39
N VAL A 197 -10.84 -3.37 -11.08
CA VAL A 197 -11.40 -2.05 -10.82
C VAL A 197 -11.14 -1.70 -9.35
N SER A 198 -10.65 -0.49 -9.08
CA SER A 198 -10.50 0.01 -7.70
C SER A 198 -11.84 0.31 -7.06
N GLN A 199 -11.90 0.13 -5.74
CA GLN A 199 -13.10 0.39 -4.97
C GLN A 199 -13.45 1.90 -4.99
N GLY A 200 -14.62 2.23 -5.51
CA GLY A 200 -15.21 3.57 -5.52
C GLY A 200 -14.58 4.57 -6.49
N SER A 201 -13.26 4.56 -6.67
CA SER A 201 -12.55 5.43 -7.61
C SER A 201 -12.58 4.93 -9.07
N HIS A 202 -13.01 3.69 -9.30
CA HIS A 202 -13.17 3.00 -10.59
C HIS A 202 -11.96 2.92 -11.55
N ALA A 203 -10.83 3.51 -11.19
CA ALA A 203 -9.54 3.38 -11.85
C ALA A 203 -9.17 1.91 -12.14
N ASN A 204 -8.57 1.68 -13.30
CA ASN A 204 -8.44 0.35 -13.89
C ASN A 204 -7.01 -0.20 -13.72
N TYR A 205 -6.88 -1.41 -13.15
CA TYR A 205 -5.58 -2.02 -12.84
C TYR A 205 -5.33 -3.35 -13.53
N LEU A 206 -4.06 -3.59 -13.83
CA LEU A 206 -3.53 -4.80 -14.46
C LEU A 206 -3.39 -5.99 -13.50
N ARG A 207 -3.50 -5.78 -12.17
CA ARG A 207 -3.38 -6.81 -11.12
C ARG A 207 -4.33 -6.54 -9.96
N SER A 208 -4.83 -7.60 -9.32
CA SER A 208 -5.73 -7.55 -8.15
C SER A 208 -5.06 -7.15 -6.82
N PHE A 209 -3.92 -6.48 -6.89
CA PHE A 209 -3.07 -6.12 -5.75
C PHE A 209 -2.29 -4.82 -5.96
N SER A 210 -2.56 -4.10 -7.06
CA SER A 210 -1.98 -2.79 -7.37
C SER A 210 -2.76 -1.66 -6.67
N GLY A 211 -2.44 -0.40 -6.97
CA GLY A 211 -3.13 0.79 -6.43
C GLY A 211 -2.51 1.29 -5.11
N VAL A 212 -1.99 0.36 -4.29
CA VAL A 212 -1.24 0.59 -3.04
C VAL A 212 0.06 1.41 -3.23
N VAL A 213 0.49 1.68 -4.47
CA VAL A 213 1.67 2.49 -4.81
C VAL A 213 1.25 3.62 -5.75
N GLY A 214 0.96 4.78 -5.16
CA GLY A 214 0.56 6.01 -5.86
C GLY A 214 0.16 7.08 -4.83
N ILE A 215 -0.32 8.23 -5.30
CA ILE A 215 -0.93 9.25 -4.42
C ILE A 215 -2.34 8.83 -3.99
N ALA A 216 -3.16 8.35 -4.93
CA ALA A 216 -4.56 7.97 -4.69
C ALA A 216 -4.74 6.74 -3.75
N ASN A 217 -3.75 5.86 -3.65
CA ASN A 217 -3.74 4.70 -2.74
C ASN A 217 -4.96 3.77 -2.89
N ASP A 218 -5.32 3.50 -4.14
CA ASP A 218 -6.54 2.80 -4.53
C ASP A 218 -6.66 1.38 -3.97
N ILE A 219 -7.84 1.03 -3.46
CA ILE A 219 -8.14 -0.30 -2.93
C ILE A 219 -8.56 -1.22 -4.07
N VAL A 220 -7.63 -2.03 -4.59
CA VAL A 220 -7.87 -2.95 -5.71
C VAL A 220 -8.03 -4.39 -5.21
N GLY A 221 -8.97 -5.14 -5.80
CA GLY A 221 -9.25 -6.53 -5.41
C GLY A 221 -9.78 -7.42 -6.53
N ASN A 222 -10.09 -8.67 -6.17
CA ASN A 222 -10.81 -9.65 -6.99
C ASN A 222 -11.69 -10.59 -6.14
N ASN A 223 -12.10 -10.07 -4.98
CA ASN A 223 -12.83 -10.78 -3.92
C ASN A 223 -14.33 -10.45 -3.91
N GLY A 224 -14.76 -9.46 -4.70
CA GLY A 224 -16.16 -9.06 -4.87
C GLY A 224 -16.80 -9.61 -6.12
N LYS A 225 -17.58 -8.77 -6.81
CA LYS A 225 -18.24 -9.17 -8.06
C LYS A 225 -17.23 -9.35 -9.19
N GLN A 226 -17.57 -10.24 -10.11
CA GLN A 226 -16.96 -10.34 -11.44
C GLN A 226 -18.06 -10.04 -12.48
N LEU A 227 -17.71 -9.31 -13.55
CA LEU A 227 -18.54 -9.14 -14.74
C LEU A 227 -17.77 -9.64 -15.96
N THR A 228 -18.33 -10.61 -16.68
CA THR A 228 -17.84 -11.08 -17.98
C THR A 228 -18.67 -10.49 -19.11
N SER A 229 -18.26 -10.67 -20.36
CA SER A 229 -18.98 -10.18 -21.55
C SER A 229 -20.33 -10.85 -21.83
N SER A 230 -20.84 -11.68 -20.91
CA SER A 230 -22.24 -12.16 -20.88
C SER A 230 -23.04 -11.61 -19.70
N ASP A 231 -22.43 -10.78 -18.85
CA ASP A 231 -23.06 -10.17 -17.67
C ASP A 231 -23.40 -8.67 -17.89
N TYR A 232 -22.99 -8.08 -19.02
CA TYR A 232 -23.26 -6.69 -19.41
C TYR A 232 -23.67 -6.57 -20.88
N ASP A 233 -24.45 -5.55 -21.20
CA ASP A 233 -24.78 -5.14 -22.57
C ASP A 233 -23.60 -4.37 -23.17
N LEU A 234 -23.14 -4.81 -24.35
CA LEU A 234 -22.05 -4.17 -25.10
C LEU A 234 -22.64 -3.27 -26.19
N VAL A 235 -22.53 -1.95 -25.99
CA VAL A 235 -23.23 -0.93 -26.80
C VAL A 235 -22.25 -0.16 -27.68
N MET A 236 -22.59 0.12 -28.94
CA MET A 236 -21.70 0.91 -29.80
C MET A 236 -21.75 2.40 -29.49
N MET A 237 -20.58 2.95 -29.18
CA MET A 237 -20.40 4.32 -28.71
C MET A 237 -20.64 5.37 -29.80
N LYS A 238 -20.26 5.06 -31.05
CA LYS A 238 -20.35 5.94 -32.22
C LYS A 238 -21.77 6.42 -32.55
N ASP A 239 -22.78 5.67 -32.09
CA ASP A 239 -24.20 5.88 -32.40
C ASP A 239 -24.97 6.51 -31.22
N GLN A 240 -24.29 6.90 -30.14
CA GLN A 240 -24.93 7.43 -28.92
C GLN A 240 -25.29 8.92 -29.08
N PRO A 241 -26.53 9.34 -28.80
CA PRO A 241 -27.00 10.69 -29.09
C PRO A 241 -26.51 11.76 -28.11
N TRP A 242 -25.86 11.35 -27.02
CA TRP A 242 -25.28 12.22 -25.98
C TRP A 242 -23.77 12.43 -26.13
N LEU A 243 -23.13 11.82 -27.15
CA LEU A 243 -21.67 11.70 -27.23
C LEU A 243 -20.93 13.05 -27.38
N ASP A 244 -21.51 14.01 -28.11
CA ASP A 244 -20.93 15.34 -28.33
C ASP A 244 -21.10 16.30 -27.13
N PHE A 245 -21.68 15.87 -26.01
CA PHE A 245 -21.78 16.68 -24.79
C PHE A 245 -20.40 16.94 -24.19
N ALA A 246 -19.94 18.21 -24.28
CA ALA A 246 -18.64 18.65 -23.82
C ALA A 246 -18.59 18.97 -22.32
N GLY A 247 -19.77 19.06 -21.69
CA GLY A 247 -19.89 19.36 -20.27
C GLY A 247 -19.47 18.23 -19.34
N ARG A 248 -19.63 18.52 -18.06
CA ARG A 248 -19.20 17.69 -16.92
C ARG A 248 -20.32 16.73 -16.52
N TRP A 249 -20.00 15.45 -16.39
CA TRP A 249 -20.96 14.37 -16.10
C TRP A 249 -21.30 14.24 -14.61
N GLY A 250 -21.44 15.36 -13.93
CA GLY A 250 -21.70 15.46 -12.50
C GLY A 250 -21.36 16.85 -11.97
N TRP A 251 -21.85 17.15 -10.76
CA TRP A 251 -21.77 18.47 -10.15
C TRP A 251 -20.33 19.02 -10.14
N VAL A 252 -20.18 20.33 -10.38
CA VAL A 252 -18.89 21.04 -10.26
C VAL A 252 -18.97 22.30 -9.40
N GLY A 253 -20.16 22.80 -9.08
CA GLY A 253 -20.36 24.07 -8.39
C GLY A 253 -20.90 25.17 -9.32
N ALA A 254 -21.67 26.09 -8.73
CA ALA A 254 -22.49 27.05 -9.47
C ALA A 254 -21.72 28.30 -9.98
N THR A 255 -20.45 28.49 -9.59
CA THR A 255 -19.62 29.64 -10.01
C THR A 255 -18.22 29.18 -10.38
N GLU A 256 -17.51 29.96 -11.20
CA GLU A 256 -16.15 29.63 -11.69
C GLU A 256 -15.17 29.33 -10.55
N GLU A 257 -15.26 30.08 -9.44
CA GLU A 257 -14.48 29.86 -8.21
C GLU A 257 -14.75 28.46 -7.61
N ASN A 258 -16.03 28.08 -7.49
CA ASN A 258 -16.41 26.76 -6.96
C ASN A 258 -16.09 25.64 -7.95
N ALA A 259 -16.16 25.88 -9.26
CA ALA A 259 -15.78 24.94 -10.30
C ALA A 259 -14.27 24.66 -10.30
N GLY A 260 -13.45 25.70 -10.19
CA GLY A 260 -11.99 25.58 -10.03
C GLY A 260 -11.61 24.81 -8.77
N VAL A 261 -12.20 25.14 -7.61
CA VAL A 261 -11.98 24.41 -6.36
C VAL A 261 -12.43 22.94 -6.50
N SER A 262 -13.65 22.66 -6.96
CA SER A 262 -14.15 21.29 -7.07
C SER A 262 -13.34 20.45 -8.05
N SER A 263 -12.81 21.05 -9.12
CA SER A 263 -11.91 20.36 -10.05
C SER A 263 -10.53 20.09 -9.44
N LEU A 264 -10.00 20.99 -8.61
CA LEU A 264 -8.74 20.78 -7.87
C LEU A 264 -8.87 19.66 -6.83
N LEU A 265 -10.07 19.49 -6.24
CA LEU A 265 -10.38 18.50 -5.21
C LEU A 265 -10.90 17.16 -5.76
N GLY A 266 -10.95 16.99 -7.09
CA GLY A 266 -11.53 15.79 -7.70
C GLY A 266 -13.02 15.57 -7.35
N GLN A 267 -13.74 16.63 -7.00
CA GLN A 267 -15.18 16.61 -6.69
C GLN A 267 -16.04 16.98 -7.92
N ALA A 268 -15.42 17.59 -8.94
CA ALA A 268 -16.06 17.87 -10.21
C ALA A 268 -16.28 16.59 -11.03
N GLY A 269 -17.51 16.39 -11.54
CA GLY A 269 -17.80 15.29 -12.47
C GLY A 269 -16.91 15.35 -13.74
N PRO A 270 -16.46 14.20 -14.27
CA PRO A 270 -15.51 14.18 -15.39
C PRO A 270 -16.13 14.64 -16.72
N PRO A 271 -15.35 15.18 -17.67
CA PRO A 271 -15.81 15.47 -19.04
C PRO A 271 -16.28 14.21 -19.78
N GLY A 272 -17.07 14.38 -20.84
CA GLY A 272 -17.50 13.27 -21.70
C GLY A 272 -16.34 12.55 -22.40
N PRO A 273 -16.52 11.31 -22.88
CA PRO A 273 -15.45 10.51 -23.50
C PRO A 273 -14.72 11.15 -24.69
N MET A 274 -15.38 12.03 -25.45
CA MET A 274 -14.75 12.84 -26.50
C MET A 274 -13.82 13.95 -25.99
N PHE A 275 -13.91 14.28 -24.69
CA PHE A 275 -13.32 15.46 -24.05
C PHE A 275 -12.41 15.12 -22.86
N ARG A 276 -12.40 13.88 -22.34
CA ARG A 276 -11.46 13.43 -21.29
C ARG A 276 -10.00 13.66 -21.71
N GLU A 277 -9.21 14.26 -20.81
CA GLU A 277 -7.81 14.64 -21.00
C GLU A 277 -7.60 15.49 -22.27
N ASP A 278 -8.25 16.65 -22.34
CA ASP A 278 -8.30 17.56 -23.50
C ASP A 278 -8.74 16.87 -24.81
N GLY A 279 -9.57 15.83 -24.67
CA GLY A 279 -9.99 14.94 -25.77
C GLY A 279 -8.88 14.03 -26.32
N ALA A 280 -7.70 13.98 -25.71
CA ALA A 280 -6.58 13.15 -26.17
C ALA A 280 -6.93 11.65 -26.15
N MET A 281 -7.69 11.19 -25.15
CA MET A 281 -8.19 9.81 -25.07
C MET A 281 -9.02 9.40 -26.31
N TRP A 282 -9.68 10.36 -26.97
CA TRP A 282 -10.57 10.09 -28.11
C TRP A 282 -9.91 10.37 -29.46
N ASN A 283 -9.20 11.50 -29.56
CA ASN A 283 -8.69 12.05 -30.81
C ASN A 283 -7.27 11.59 -31.15
N ASP A 284 -6.44 11.28 -30.15
CA ASP A 284 -5.15 10.62 -30.33
C ASP A 284 -4.94 9.51 -29.26
N PRO A 285 -5.73 8.41 -29.33
CA PRO A 285 -5.66 7.33 -28.36
C PRO A 285 -4.28 6.64 -28.31
N ILE A 286 -3.49 6.75 -29.40
CA ILE A 286 -2.11 6.26 -29.45
C ILE A 286 -1.15 7.26 -28.80
N GLY A 287 -1.32 8.57 -29.00
CA GLY A 287 -0.55 9.62 -28.32
C GLY A 287 -0.77 9.63 -26.81
N TRP A 288 -2.03 9.64 -26.36
CA TRP A 288 -2.39 9.44 -24.95
C TRP A 288 -1.82 8.12 -24.43
N GLY A 289 -2.04 7.01 -25.16
CA GLY A 289 -1.48 5.72 -24.79
C GLY A 289 0.06 5.67 -24.75
N ASN A 290 0.75 6.62 -25.39
CA ASN A 290 2.21 6.75 -25.33
C ASN A 290 2.70 7.61 -24.16
N SER A 291 1.92 8.56 -23.62
CA SER A 291 2.30 9.32 -22.42
C SER A 291 2.25 8.48 -21.14
N LEU A 292 1.33 7.49 -21.08
CA LEU A 292 1.12 6.65 -19.91
C LEU A 292 2.37 5.91 -19.41
N MET A 293 2.41 5.67 -18.10
CA MET A 293 3.47 4.89 -17.45
C MET A 293 3.50 3.43 -17.94
N GLN A 294 4.69 2.93 -18.25
CA GLN A 294 4.89 1.56 -18.68
C GLN A 294 4.83 0.60 -17.48
N ALA A 295 3.98 -0.44 -17.57
CA ALA A 295 3.90 -1.50 -16.57
C ALA A 295 5.26 -2.20 -16.36
N ASP A 296 5.78 -2.14 -15.13
CA ASP A 296 7.03 -2.79 -14.71
C ASP A 296 6.74 -3.96 -13.76
N ASN A 297 7.25 -5.14 -14.12
CA ASN A 297 7.11 -6.36 -13.32
C ASN A 297 7.76 -6.24 -11.93
N THR A 298 8.74 -5.35 -11.76
CA THR A 298 9.41 -5.03 -10.49
C THR A 298 8.47 -4.29 -9.54
N ILE A 299 7.66 -3.37 -10.07
CA ILE A 299 6.63 -2.65 -9.31
C ILE A 299 5.51 -3.61 -8.91
N PHE A 300 5.04 -4.49 -9.82
CA PHE A 300 4.08 -5.54 -9.46
C PHE A 300 4.59 -6.46 -8.34
N ILE A 301 5.90 -6.74 -8.25
CA ILE A 301 6.48 -7.51 -7.13
C ILE A 301 6.45 -6.70 -5.82
N LEU A 302 6.69 -5.38 -5.87
CA LEU A 302 6.59 -4.49 -4.71
C LEU A 302 5.14 -4.39 -4.21
N GLU A 303 4.19 -4.08 -5.10
CA GLU A 303 2.76 -4.01 -4.80
C GLU A 303 2.25 -5.33 -4.21
N MET A 304 2.58 -6.48 -4.82
CA MET A 304 2.23 -7.79 -4.28
C MET A 304 2.76 -8.00 -2.85
N VAL A 305 3.97 -7.52 -2.52
CA VAL A 305 4.55 -7.62 -1.17
C VAL A 305 3.87 -6.66 -0.18
N LEU A 306 3.43 -5.48 -0.63
CA LEU A 306 2.70 -4.50 0.18
C LEU A 306 1.27 -4.97 0.47
N TYR A 307 0.53 -5.42 -0.55
CA TYR A 307 -0.80 -6.02 -0.41
C TYR A 307 -0.77 -7.23 0.54
N ASN A 308 0.25 -8.09 0.44
CA ASN A 308 0.43 -9.24 1.33
C ASN A 308 1.16 -8.91 2.65
N PHE A 309 1.46 -7.63 2.94
CA PHE A 309 2.37 -7.22 4.02
C PHE A 309 1.98 -7.82 5.38
N PHE A 310 0.70 -7.70 5.80
CA PHE A 310 0.24 -8.23 7.08
C PHE A 310 0.40 -9.75 7.18
N THR A 311 0.07 -10.49 6.12
CA THR A 311 0.23 -11.95 6.05
C THR A 311 1.70 -12.36 6.15
N ILE A 312 2.57 -11.72 5.36
CA ILE A 312 4.02 -11.93 5.37
C ILE A 312 4.59 -11.62 6.76
N PHE A 313 4.20 -10.49 7.35
CA PHE A 313 4.61 -10.04 8.67
C PHE A 313 4.19 -11.00 9.78
N ILE A 314 2.95 -11.52 9.75
CA ILE A 314 2.47 -12.52 10.72
C ILE A 314 3.28 -13.81 10.60
N VAL A 315 3.52 -14.32 9.39
CA VAL A 315 4.33 -15.53 9.17
C VAL A 315 5.77 -15.35 9.67
N ILE A 316 6.43 -14.24 9.33
CA ILE A 316 7.79 -13.91 9.80
C ILE A 316 7.82 -13.77 11.33
N SER A 317 6.78 -13.18 11.92
CA SER A 317 6.64 -13.02 13.37
C SER A 317 6.48 -14.36 14.08
N LEU A 318 5.62 -15.26 13.59
CA LEU A 318 5.45 -16.62 14.12
C LEU A 318 6.73 -17.44 14.02
N VAL A 319 7.40 -17.43 12.87
CA VAL A 319 8.71 -18.10 12.68
C VAL A 319 9.75 -17.52 13.66
N THR A 320 9.75 -16.20 13.86
CA THR A 320 10.64 -15.55 14.83
C THR A 320 10.35 -15.99 16.27
N VAL A 321 9.07 -16.09 16.67
CA VAL A 321 8.66 -16.64 17.97
C VAL A 321 9.12 -18.09 18.13
N CYS A 322 8.92 -18.96 17.14
CA CYS A 322 9.41 -20.34 17.18
C CYS A 322 10.93 -20.43 17.37
N VAL A 323 11.70 -19.61 16.64
CA VAL A 323 13.17 -19.54 16.77
C VAL A 323 13.59 -18.98 18.14
N LEU A 324 12.88 -18.00 18.69
CA LEU A 324 13.13 -17.48 20.04
C LEU A 324 12.82 -18.53 21.12
N MET A 325 11.69 -19.23 21.01
CA MET A 325 11.29 -20.30 21.94
C MET A 325 12.26 -21.48 21.92
N PHE A 326 12.72 -21.91 20.74
CA PHE A 326 13.78 -22.92 20.63
C PHE A 326 15.10 -22.46 21.28
N ARG A 327 15.49 -21.19 21.09
CA ARG A 327 16.65 -20.57 21.75
C ARG A 327 16.46 -20.44 23.27
N ILE A 328 15.24 -20.28 23.78
CA ILE A 328 14.91 -20.26 25.21
C ILE A 328 14.96 -21.68 25.78
N TYR A 329 14.36 -22.67 25.11
CA TYR A 329 14.44 -24.09 25.48
C TYR A 329 15.90 -24.58 25.59
N LYS A 330 16.75 -24.24 24.61
CA LYS A 330 18.18 -24.58 24.62
C LYS A 330 18.94 -23.89 25.78
N ARG A 331 18.54 -22.68 26.18
CA ARG A 331 19.06 -22.01 27.40
C ARG A 331 18.59 -22.73 28.67
N HIS A 332 17.29 -22.96 28.82
CA HIS A 332 16.69 -23.68 29.94
C HIS A 332 17.39 -25.04 30.19
N LYS A 333 17.59 -25.84 29.14
CA LYS A 333 18.28 -27.14 29.23
C LYS A 333 19.77 -27.04 29.58
N LYS A 334 20.49 -25.98 29.18
CA LYS A 334 21.93 -25.83 29.46
C LYS A 334 22.22 -25.14 30.80
N THR A 335 21.60 -23.99 31.06
CA THR A 335 21.95 -23.11 32.19
C THR A 335 20.85 -22.98 33.24
N GLY A 336 19.62 -23.42 32.92
CA GLY A 336 18.42 -22.87 33.54
C GLY A 336 18.09 -21.47 32.99
N LEU A 337 16.98 -20.91 33.46
CA LEU A 337 16.52 -19.55 33.10
C LEU A 337 16.84 -18.49 34.18
N GLY A 338 17.41 -18.88 35.31
CA GLY A 338 17.67 -18.02 36.46
C GLY A 338 16.43 -17.79 37.34
N PRO A 339 16.60 -17.22 38.55
CA PRO A 339 15.49 -16.85 39.43
C PRO A 339 14.59 -15.74 38.87
N ARG A 340 15.10 -14.88 37.98
CA ARG A 340 14.29 -13.92 37.22
C ARG A 340 14.35 -14.32 35.75
N ILE A 341 13.22 -14.75 35.19
CA ILE A 341 13.17 -15.38 33.86
C ILE A 341 13.59 -14.42 32.74
N ILE A 342 13.18 -13.16 32.83
CA ILE A 342 13.52 -12.08 31.89
C ILE A 342 14.82 -11.42 32.36
N SER A 343 15.93 -11.59 31.62
CA SER A 343 17.24 -11.10 32.08
C SER A 343 17.36 -9.57 32.16
N MET A 344 16.48 -8.85 31.45
CA MET A 344 16.33 -7.39 31.56
C MET A 344 15.88 -6.94 32.96
N LEU A 345 15.31 -7.83 33.77
CA LEU A 345 14.84 -7.52 35.13
C LEU A 345 15.86 -7.85 36.23
N TYR A 346 17.14 -8.08 35.88
CA TYR A 346 18.23 -8.14 36.88
C TYR A 346 18.69 -6.72 37.25
N ILE A 347 17.90 -6.13 38.15
CA ILE A 347 18.17 -4.89 38.86
C ILE A 347 18.36 -5.26 40.34
N ASP A 348 19.55 -5.03 40.90
CA ASP A 348 19.92 -5.43 42.26
C ASP A 348 20.81 -4.40 42.99
N GLY A 349 20.86 -3.16 42.51
CA GLY A 349 21.48 -2.02 43.19
C GLY A 349 21.99 -0.97 42.21
N LEU A 350 22.77 0.00 42.71
CA LEU A 350 23.48 0.96 41.88
C LEU A 350 24.77 0.34 41.34
N ASN A 351 24.63 -0.53 40.33
CA ASN A 351 25.73 -1.21 39.65
C ASN A 351 25.52 -1.18 38.12
N LEU A 352 26.61 -1.35 37.35
CA LEU A 352 26.59 -1.15 35.90
C LEU A 352 25.51 -2.00 35.18
N LYS A 353 25.36 -3.28 35.52
CA LYS A 353 24.33 -4.15 34.91
C LYS A 353 22.89 -3.65 35.21
N SER A 354 22.65 -3.18 36.44
CA SER A 354 21.34 -2.65 36.84
C SER A 354 21.06 -1.33 36.12
N ILE A 355 22.05 -0.45 36.01
CA ILE A 355 21.97 0.82 35.26
C ILE A 355 21.69 0.53 33.77
N GLY A 356 22.43 -0.39 33.16
CA GLY A 356 22.23 -0.80 31.77
C GLY A 356 20.83 -1.36 31.52
N ASN A 357 20.32 -2.22 32.41
CA ASN A 357 18.95 -2.74 32.34
C ASN A 357 17.88 -1.64 32.53
N ILE A 358 18.04 -0.74 33.50
CA ILE A 358 17.12 0.40 33.71
C ILE A 358 17.08 1.30 32.48
N LEU A 359 18.25 1.67 31.93
CA LEU A 359 18.32 2.45 30.69
C LEU A 359 17.65 1.73 29.52
N CYS A 360 17.75 0.40 29.42
CA CYS A 360 17.04 -0.34 28.37
C CYS A 360 15.53 -0.21 28.51
N ILE A 361 15.00 -0.35 29.73
CA ILE A 361 13.57 -0.24 30.02
C ILE A 361 13.07 1.18 29.72
N VAL A 362 13.79 2.22 30.15
CA VAL A 362 13.47 3.62 29.82
C VAL A 362 13.49 3.84 28.32
N GLY A 363 14.52 3.38 27.61
CA GLY A 363 14.60 3.48 26.16
C GLY A 363 13.44 2.76 25.44
N ILE A 364 12.99 1.60 25.93
CA ILE A 364 11.83 0.88 25.40
C ILE A 364 10.53 1.66 25.64
N ILE A 365 10.36 2.34 26.78
CA ILE A 365 9.21 3.20 27.04
C ILE A 365 9.20 4.39 26.07
N PHE A 366 10.33 5.08 25.90
CA PHE A 366 10.49 6.16 24.91
C PHE A 366 10.20 5.67 23.49
N ALA A 367 10.61 4.44 23.14
CA ALA A 367 10.28 3.83 21.85
C ALA A 367 8.77 3.64 21.69
N PHE A 368 8.06 3.11 22.69
CA PHE A 368 6.61 2.91 22.58
C PHE A 368 5.84 4.22 22.50
N ILE A 369 6.27 5.28 23.19
CA ILE A 369 5.67 6.62 23.06
C ILE A 369 5.93 7.16 21.65
N SER A 370 7.13 6.97 21.09
CA SER A 370 7.45 7.42 19.74
C SER A 370 6.63 6.75 18.63
N LEU A 371 5.95 5.64 18.91
CA LEU A 371 5.10 4.94 17.92
C LEU A 371 3.73 5.59 17.68
N ILE A 372 3.39 6.63 18.45
CA ILE A 372 2.06 7.26 18.47
C ILE A 372 2.10 8.73 18.00
N TYR A 373 3.29 9.34 17.96
CA TYR A 373 3.48 10.73 17.51
C TYR A 373 4.12 10.79 16.11
N PRO A 374 3.87 11.85 15.32
CA PRO A 374 4.52 12.07 14.03
C PRO A 374 6.04 12.01 14.09
N TRP A 375 6.66 11.44 13.07
CA TRP A 375 8.10 11.30 12.91
C TRP A 375 8.70 12.41 12.09
N TYR A 376 8.00 12.82 11.03
CA TYR A 376 8.32 13.98 10.21
C TYR A 376 7.04 14.75 9.92
N VAL A 377 7.15 16.06 9.78
CA VAL A 377 6.04 16.95 9.44
C VAL A 377 6.53 18.03 8.48
N VAL A 378 5.70 18.37 7.49
CA VAL A 378 5.69 19.65 6.78
C VAL A 378 4.35 20.29 7.07
N SER A 379 4.35 21.53 7.54
CA SER A 379 3.14 22.28 7.89
C SER A 379 3.17 23.64 7.19
N THR A 380 2.00 24.21 6.91
CA THR A 380 1.87 25.55 6.35
C THR A 380 0.91 26.40 7.18
N ASP A 381 1.13 27.71 7.25
CA ASP A 381 0.10 28.68 7.62
C ASP A 381 -0.30 29.47 6.37
N ILE A 382 -1.59 29.53 6.08
CA ILE A 382 -2.17 30.25 4.95
C ILE A 382 -3.06 31.36 5.53
N GLN A 383 -2.64 32.61 5.30
CA GLN A 383 -3.32 33.81 5.79
C GLN A 383 -3.61 34.71 4.57
N VAL A 384 -4.54 34.29 3.71
CA VAL A 384 -4.79 34.94 2.41
C VAL A 384 -6.23 35.42 2.28
N THR A 385 -6.46 36.39 1.39
CA THR A 385 -7.74 37.09 1.25
C THR A 385 -8.85 36.15 0.79
N GLY A 386 -9.68 35.68 1.74
CA GLY A 386 -10.78 34.75 1.51
C GLY A 386 -10.57 33.35 2.10
N TYR A 387 -9.34 33.01 2.51
CA TYR A 387 -9.04 31.73 3.14
C TYR A 387 -7.92 31.87 4.20
N GLU A 388 -8.28 31.68 5.46
CA GLU A 388 -7.37 31.75 6.62
C GLU A 388 -7.36 30.40 7.38
N THR A 389 -6.18 29.88 7.70
CA THR A 389 -6.02 28.73 8.60
C THR A 389 -5.92 29.18 10.07
N ASP A 390 -6.40 28.35 11.02
CA ASP A 390 -6.24 28.60 12.47
C ASP A 390 -4.82 28.22 12.94
N GLY A 391 -3.81 28.89 12.35
CA GLY A 391 -2.40 28.58 12.48
C GLY A 391 -1.91 27.42 11.60
N MET A 392 -0.73 26.90 11.92
CA MET A 392 -0.04 25.85 11.15
C MET A 392 -0.90 24.57 10.95
N VAL A 393 -1.14 24.21 9.69
CA VAL A 393 -1.83 22.98 9.25
C VAL A 393 -0.83 22.00 8.62
N ASP A 394 -0.89 20.72 8.99
CA ASP A 394 0.05 19.68 8.53
C ASP A 394 -0.23 19.22 7.08
N MET A 395 0.57 19.73 6.14
CA MET A 395 0.56 19.41 4.70
C MET A 395 1.12 18.02 4.38
N MET A 396 2.12 17.57 5.13
CA MET A 396 2.69 16.24 4.99
C MET A 396 3.05 15.69 6.36
N THR A 397 2.60 14.47 6.65
CA THR A 397 3.04 13.73 7.84
C THR A 397 3.78 12.46 7.43
N ILE A 398 4.77 12.08 8.22
CA ILE A 398 5.29 10.72 8.24
C ILE A 398 5.17 10.23 9.68
N ASP A 399 4.38 9.20 9.93
CA ASP A 399 4.20 8.60 11.24
C ASP A 399 4.19 7.05 11.16
N GLY A 400 4.25 6.38 12.33
CA GLY A 400 4.36 4.93 12.38
C GLY A 400 3.03 4.16 12.27
N ILE A 401 1.89 4.80 12.44
CA ILE A 401 0.55 4.22 12.34
C ILE A 401 0.05 4.33 10.90
N ASN A 402 0.01 5.55 10.36
CA ASN A 402 -0.58 5.88 9.06
C ASN A 402 0.44 5.80 7.91
N GLY A 403 1.74 5.75 8.20
CA GLY A 403 2.79 5.74 7.19
C GLY A 403 3.12 7.15 6.71
N ILE A 404 2.94 7.43 5.41
CA ILE A 404 3.06 8.79 4.85
C ILE A 404 1.66 9.31 4.54
N GLN A 405 1.37 10.56 4.85
CA GLN A 405 0.15 11.25 4.44
C GLN A 405 0.52 12.60 3.79
N ILE A 406 -0.23 12.98 2.76
CA ILE A 406 -0.16 14.29 2.10
C ILE A 406 -1.57 14.88 2.15
N GLN A 407 -1.68 16.14 2.53
CA GLN A 407 -2.92 16.87 2.73
C GLN A 407 -2.80 18.26 2.11
N VAL A 408 -3.93 18.86 1.71
CA VAL A 408 -4.03 20.28 1.33
C VAL A 408 -5.05 21.00 2.22
N PRO A 409 -4.91 22.31 2.44
CA PRO A 409 -5.85 23.06 3.26
C PRO A 409 -7.14 23.27 2.47
N GLY A 410 -8.26 22.81 3.03
CA GLY A 410 -9.60 22.99 2.47
C GLY A 410 -10.44 23.99 3.25
N LEU A 411 -11.54 24.44 2.63
CA LEU A 411 -12.49 25.41 3.18
C LEU A 411 -13.08 25.02 4.55
N THR A 412 -12.97 23.76 4.95
CA THR A 412 -13.48 23.20 6.23
C THR A 412 -12.39 22.52 7.08
N GLY A 413 -11.12 22.58 6.67
CA GLY A 413 -9.98 21.90 7.31
C GLY A 413 -9.06 21.19 6.30
N PRO A 414 -7.94 20.60 6.73
CA PRO A 414 -7.08 19.82 5.84
C PRO A 414 -7.81 18.61 5.24
N MET A 415 -7.72 18.47 3.93
CA MET A 415 -8.24 17.33 3.17
C MET A 415 -7.06 16.47 2.70
N PRO A 416 -7.17 15.14 2.71
CA PRO A 416 -6.11 14.29 2.19
C PRO A 416 -5.99 14.43 0.66
N MET A 417 -4.75 14.50 0.15
CA MET A 417 -4.40 14.39 -1.28
C MET A 417 -3.71 13.07 -1.62
N GLY A 418 -3.14 12.40 -0.63
CA GLY A 418 -2.64 11.05 -0.81
C GLY A 418 -2.10 10.40 0.45
N SER A 419 -1.92 9.09 0.41
CA SER A 419 -1.32 8.35 1.52
C SER A 419 -0.53 7.13 1.07
N PHE A 420 0.46 6.73 1.86
CA PHE A 420 1.14 5.45 1.72
C PHE A 420 1.08 4.73 3.06
N MET A 421 0.05 3.89 3.24
CA MET A 421 -0.19 3.22 4.51
C MET A 421 0.75 2.04 4.73
N LEU A 422 1.75 2.24 5.59
CA LEU A 422 2.59 1.16 6.10
C LEU A 422 2.76 1.31 7.62
N PRO A 423 2.29 0.35 8.46
CA PRO A 423 2.29 0.49 9.90
C PRO A 423 3.68 0.18 10.48
N PHE A 424 4.64 1.10 10.31
CA PHE A 424 6.00 0.98 10.84
C PHE A 424 6.02 0.78 12.37
N SER A 425 5.04 1.31 13.10
CA SER A 425 4.84 1.09 14.53
C SER A 425 4.54 -0.37 14.87
N LEU A 426 3.85 -1.12 14.00
CA LEU A 426 3.67 -2.56 14.19
C LEU A 426 5.01 -3.30 14.02
N LEU A 427 5.84 -2.91 13.03
CA LEU A 427 7.18 -3.46 12.82
C LEU A 427 8.11 -3.18 14.01
N ILE A 428 8.19 -1.93 14.47
CA ILE A 428 9.06 -1.54 15.58
C ILE A 428 8.54 -2.14 16.89
N GLY A 429 7.24 -2.03 17.15
CA GLY A 429 6.54 -2.51 18.34
C GLY A 429 6.71 -4.02 18.56
N ILE A 430 6.42 -4.86 17.56
CA ILE A 430 6.65 -6.31 17.70
C ILE A 430 8.14 -6.61 17.94
N SER A 431 9.03 -5.83 17.32
CA SER A 431 10.46 -6.01 17.52
C SER A 431 10.86 -5.72 18.97
N LEU A 432 10.26 -4.73 19.64
CA LEU A 432 10.49 -4.41 21.06
C LEU A 432 10.06 -5.58 21.95
N VAL A 433 8.88 -6.15 21.70
CA VAL A 433 8.42 -7.40 22.35
C VAL A 433 9.40 -8.55 22.12
N PHE A 434 9.89 -8.73 20.89
CA PHE A 434 10.93 -9.72 20.58
C PHE A 434 12.27 -9.48 21.28
N LEU A 435 12.63 -8.24 21.66
CA LEU A 435 13.83 -7.99 22.48
C LEU A 435 13.62 -8.52 23.92
N ILE A 436 12.47 -8.22 24.52
CA ILE A 436 12.10 -8.66 25.86
C ILE A 436 12.09 -10.20 25.92
N ILE A 437 11.40 -10.86 24.99
CA ILE A 437 11.40 -12.33 24.85
C ILE A 437 12.82 -12.86 24.60
N ALA A 438 13.60 -12.22 23.73
CA ALA A 438 14.96 -12.67 23.43
C ALA A 438 15.93 -12.54 24.62
N SER A 439 15.63 -11.70 25.62
CA SER A 439 16.41 -11.57 26.86
C SER A 439 16.28 -12.78 27.78
N ILE A 440 15.22 -13.59 27.67
CA ILE A 440 14.87 -14.65 28.63
C ILE A 440 16.02 -15.64 28.86
N GLY A 441 16.38 -15.87 30.12
CA GLY A 441 17.41 -16.83 30.53
C GLY A 441 18.81 -16.56 29.95
N ILE A 442 19.16 -15.31 29.64
CA ILE A 442 20.56 -14.93 29.39
C ILE A 442 21.29 -14.86 30.74
N SER A 443 22.32 -15.68 30.93
CA SER A 443 23.05 -15.77 32.20
C SER A 443 24.11 -14.67 32.40
N HIS A 444 24.43 -13.87 31.38
CA HIS A 444 25.64 -13.03 31.35
C HIS A 444 25.43 -11.70 30.61
N SER A 445 25.76 -10.57 31.23
CA SER A 445 25.43 -9.20 30.79
C SER A 445 25.92 -8.89 29.37
N LYS A 446 27.17 -9.23 29.04
CA LYS A 446 27.77 -8.98 27.71
C LYS A 446 27.07 -9.70 26.54
N LYS A 447 26.21 -10.70 26.81
CA LYS A 447 25.34 -11.34 25.79
C LYS A 447 24.00 -10.61 25.65
N LEU A 448 23.55 -9.93 26.69
CA LEU A 448 22.34 -9.10 26.72
C LEU A 448 22.63 -7.71 26.15
N GLY A 449 23.71 -7.04 26.60
CA GLY A 449 24.17 -5.75 26.05
C GLY A 449 24.44 -5.75 24.54
N LYS A 450 24.97 -6.85 23.98
CA LYS A 450 25.10 -7.00 22.51
C LYS A 450 23.75 -6.98 21.77
N LYS A 451 22.66 -7.42 22.42
CA LYS A 451 21.29 -7.33 21.86
C LYS A 451 20.73 -5.92 21.97
N TYR A 452 21.00 -5.23 23.08
CA TYR A 452 20.62 -3.83 23.28
C TYR A 452 21.34 -2.92 22.28
N LEU A 453 22.66 -3.02 22.15
CA LEU A 453 23.45 -2.26 21.17
C LEU A 453 22.93 -2.47 19.73
N GLY A 454 22.74 -3.74 19.34
CA GLY A 454 22.15 -4.11 18.06
C GLY A 454 20.64 -3.84 17.92
N ARG A 455 19.96 -3.31 18.95
CA ARG A 455 18.61 -2.73 18.86
C ARG A 455 18.65 -1.22 18.80
N GLY A 456 19.41 -0.54 19.66
CA GLY A 456 19.54 0.92 19.63
C GLY A 456 19.89 1.43 18.23
N ALA A 457 20.87 0.79 17.60
CA ALA A 457 21.23 1.03 16.19
C ALA A 457 20.04 0.89 15.20
N ARG A 458 19.14 -0.07 15.41
CA ARG A 458 17.96 -0.30 14.55
C ARG A 458 16.76 0.59 14.85
N LEU A 459 16.66 1.15 16.06
CA LEU A 459 15.63 2.14 16.37
C LEU A 459 15.90 3.48 15.68
N MET A 460 17.16 3.80 15.40
CA MET A 460 17.54 5.02 14.67
C MET A 460 17.36 4.90 13.15
N VAL A 461 17.19 3.68 12.61
CA VAL A 461 17.11 3.45 11.14
C VAL A 461 15.92 4.16 10.46
N PRO A 462 14.68 4.15 11.00
CA PRO A 462 13.56 4.85 10.36
C PRO A 462 13.81 6.36 10.23
N VAL A 463 14.38 7.00 11.25
CA VAL A 463 14.75 8.43 11.24
C VAL A 463 15.82 8.71 10.18
N LEU A 464 16.82 7.84 10.06
CA LEU A 464 17.85 7.95 9.02
C LEU A 464 17.30 7.69 7.60
N LEU A 465 16.32 6.79 7.45
CA LEU A 465 15.65 6.55 6.17
C LEU A 465 14.78 7.74 5.75
N ILE A 466 14.10 8.41 6.68
CA ILE A 466 13.38 9.66 6.42
C ILE A 466 14.33 10.72 5.86
N ILE A 467 15.51 10.94 6.49
CA ILE A 467 16.51 11.88 5.96
C ILE A 467 16.89 11.53 4.52
N ILE A 468 17.18 10.25 4.24
CA ILE A 468 17.60 9.79 2.91
C ILE A 468 16.47 9.99 1.87
N VAL A 469 15.22 9.71 2.23
CA VAL A 469 14.05 9.92 1.35
C VAL A 469 13.85 11.40 1.08
N ILE A 470 13.80 12.25 2.11
CA ILE A 470 13.63 13.71 1.96
C ILE A 470 14.76 14.31 1.12
N MET A 471 16.02 13.94 1.35
CA MET A 471 17.15 14.36 0.51
C MET A 471 17.03 13.89 -0.94
N SER A 472 16.41 12.73 -1.19
CA SER A 472 16.22 12.22 -2.55
C SER A 472 15.08 12.88 -3.33
N LEU A 473 14.16 13.61 -2.68
CA LEU A 473 13.10 14.35 -3.37
C LEU A 473 13.68 15.42 -4.30
N GLY A 474 14.74 16.13 -3.86
CA GLY A 474 15.48 17.10 -4.68
C GLY A 474 16.27 16.50 -5.86
N MET A 475 16.18 15.18 -6.09
CA MET A 475 16.71 14.52 -7.29
C MET A 475 15.62 14.16 -8.31
N ILE A 476 14.34 14.40 -8.00
CA ILE A 476 13.21 14.13 -8.89
C ILE A 476 12.98 15.37 -9.78
N PRO A 477 12.94 15.23 -11.11
CA PRO A 477 12.71 16.35 -12.03
C PRO A 477 11.22 16.71 -12.09
N PHE A 478 10.68 17.30 -11.02
CA PHE A 478 9.26 17.69 -10.91
C PHE A 478 8.78 18.59 -12.06
N GLU A 479 9.66 19.43 -12.61
CA GLU A 479 9.43 20.24 -13.84
C GLU A 479 9.01 19.41 -15.06
N SER A 480 9.30 18.11 -15.09
CA SER A 480 8.90 17.18 -16.16
C SER A 480 7.65 16.34 -15.85
N MET A 481 7.01 16.59 -14.70
CA MET A 481 5.83 15.88 -14.20
C MET A 481 4.59 16.77 -14.05
N VAL A 482 4.75 18.10 -14.17
CA VAL A 482 3.68 19.10 -14.07
C VAL A 482 3.54 19.80 -15.42
N ASN A 483 2.35 19.74 -16.02
CA ASN A 483 2.12 20.25 -17.38
C ASN A 483 2.05 21.79 -17.48
N THR A 484 1.91 22.50 -16.35
CA THR A 484 1.86 23.96 -16.28
C THR A 484 3.19 24.54 -15.82
N SER A 485 3.79 25.42 -16.63
CA SER A 485 5.19 25.85 -16.46
C SER A 485 5.47 26.77 -15.27
N GLU A 486 4.45 27.31 -14.60
CA GLU A 486 4.62 28.23 -13.48
C GLU A 486 4.55 27.47 -12.15
N ALA A 487 3.45 26.75 -11.86
CA ALA A 487 3.34 25.85 -10.72
C ALA A 487 4.45 24.77 -10.66
N ALA A 488 4.97 24.34 -11.81
CA ALA A 488 6.12 23.45 -11.90
C ALA A 488 7.41 24.00 -11.25
N VAL A 489 7.60 25.33 -11.30
CA VAL A 489 8.77 26.02 -10.74
C VAL A 489 8.61 26.22 -9.24
N ASP A 490 7.44 26.62 -8.77
CA ASP A 490 7.20 26.88 -7.34
C ASP A 490 7.31 25.60 -6.50
N ILE A 491 6.80 24.48 -7.02
CA ILE A 491 6.96 23.15 -6.41
C ILE A 491 8.45 22.75 -6.35
N SER A 492 9.25 23.09 -7.37
CA SER A 492 10.67 22.73 -7.40
C SER A 492 11.49 23.52 -6.36
N GLU A 493 11.14 24.79 -6.08
CA GLU A 493 11.78 25.56 -5.00
C GLU A 493 11.44 24.99 -3.61
N ILE A 494 10.17 24.67 -3.34
CA ILE A 494 9.71 24.06 -2.08
C ILE A 494 10.43 22.73 -1.82
N ILE A 495 10.42 21.83 -2.81
CA ILE A 495 11.12 20.54 -2.75
C ILE A 495 12.64 20.76 -2.54
N GLY A 496 13.23 21.75 -3.22
CA GLY A 496 14.64 22.09 -3.09
C GLY A 496 15.05 22.52 -1.68
N ALA A 497 14.24 23.37 -1.03
CA ALA A 497 14.50 23.82 0.33
C ALA A 497 14.35 22.70 1.37
N ILE A 498 13.26 21.91 1.27
CA ILE A 498 13.00 20.79 2.19
C ILE A 498 14.08 19.71 2.06
N SER A 499 14.44 19.33 0.83
CA SER A 499 15.49 18.33 0.57
C SER A 499 16.91 18.83 0.90
N GLY A 500 17.16 20.14 0.77
CA GLY A 500 18.41 20.79 1.17
C GLY A 500 18.59 20.91 2.69
N SER A 501 17.50 21.03 3.45
CA SER A 501 17.50 21.11 4.92
C SER A 501 16.64 20.00 5.55
N PRO A 502 16.99 18.71 5.34
CA PRO A 502 16.11 17.56 5.61
C PRO A 502 15.85 17.29 7.10
N SER A 503 16.59 17.93 8.02
CA SER A 503 16.34 17.84 9.47
C SER A 503 15.25 18.80 9.96
N GLY A 504 14.91 19.80 9.15
CA GLY A 504 13.94 20.85 9.46
C GLY A 504 14.40 22.23 9.00
N GLY A 505 13.43 23.12 8.79
CA GLY A 505 13.63 24.46 8.25
C GLY A 505 12.32 25.24 8.15
N GLN A 506 12.40 26.45 7.60
CA GLN A 506 11.28 27.35 7.34
C GLN A 506 11.56 28.15 6.08
N GLN A 507 10.52 28.41 5.28
CA GLN A 507 10.56 29.22 4.07
C GLN A 507 9.25 30.01 3.96
N ILE A 508 9.30 31.20 3.37
CA ILE A 508 8.12 31.94 2.93
C ILE A 508 8.09 31.82 1.42
N VAL A 509 6.98 31.32 0.87
CA VAL A 509 6.78 31.16 -0.59
C VAL A 509 5.64 32.08 -1.02
N THR A 510 5.80 32.71 -2.18
CA THR A 510 4.74 33.56 -2.77
C THR A 510 4.04 32.74 -3.83
N ILE A 511 2.72 32.57 -3.75
CA ILE A 511 1.93 31.86 -4.76
C ILE A 511 1.55 32.87 -5.86
N PRO A 512 2.02 32.74 -7.11
CA PRO A 512 1.82 33.77 -8.15
C PRO A 512 0.35 34.06 -8.45
N GLU A 513 -0.48 33.01 -8.43
CA GLU A 513 -1.89 33.04 -8.83
C GLU A 513 -2.78 33.87 -7.88
N ILE A 514 -2.40 34.00 -6.60
CA ILE A 514 -3.07 34.84 -5.60
C ILE A 514 -2.23 36.05 -5.16
N THR A 515 -0.96 36.14 -5.56
CA THR A 515 0.01 37.19 -5.16
C THR A 515 0.28 37.27 -3.65
N GLU A 516 -0.07 36.23 -2.88
CA GLU A 516 0.02 36.20 -1.41
C GLU A 516 1.13 35.25 -0.93
N GLN A 517 1.48 35.35 0.36
CA GLN A 517 2.60 34.62 0.97
C GLN A 517 2.11 33.54 1.94
N ILE A 518 2.62 32.31 1.77
CA ILE A 518 2.43 31.20 2.71
C ILE A 518 3.70 30.98 3.53
N GLU A 519 3.55 30.69 4.82
CA GLU A 519 4.66 30.26 5.67
C GLU A 519 4.72 28.73 5.68
N LEU A 520 5.83 28.15 5.21
CA LEU A 520 6.10 26.72 5.24
C LEU A 520 7.15 26.42 6.32
N GLN A 521 6.85 25.44 7.19
CA GLN A 521 7.79 24.90 8.17
C GLN A 521 7.90 23.38 8.00
N TRP A 522 9.06 22.80 8.29
CA TRP A 522 9.24 21.35 8.26
C TRP A 522 10.25 20.85 9.30
N GLY A 523 10.21 19.55 9.60
CA GLY A 523 11.24 18.87 10.38
C GLY A 523 10.76 17.62 11.10
N PHE A 524 11.58 17.16 12.07
CA PHE A 524 11.22 15.99 12.88
C PHE A 524 10.13 16.30 13.90
N GLY A 525 9.00 15.60 13.76
CA GLY A 525 7.97 15.53 14.79
C GLY A 525 8.48 14.86 16.07
N LEU A 526 7.72 15.03 17.17
CA LEU A 526 8.08 14.55 18.50
C LEU A 526 8.40 13.04 18.51
N GLY A 527 7.69 12.22 17.72
CA GLY A 527 7.97 10.80 17.59
C GLY A 527 9.34 10.52 16.98
N GLY A 528 9.76 11.27 15.96
CA GLY A 528 11.07 11.09 15.32
C GLY A 528 12.21 11.37 16.29
N ILE A 529 12.07 12.44 17.07
CA ILE A 529 13.00 12.82 18.13
C ILE A 529 13.04 11.76 19.23
N LEU A 530 11.89 11.32 19.75
CA LEU A 530 11.80 10.29 20.79
C LEU A 530 12.35 8.94 20.34
N LEU A 531 12.16 8.57 19.06
CA LEU A 531 12.68 7.33 18.47
C LEU A 531 14.21 7.36 18.34
N LEU A 532 14.79 8.49 17.91
CA LEU A 532 16.23 8.71 17.87
C LEU A 532 16.84 8.68 19.28
N VAL A 533 16.25 9.40 20.23
CA VAL A 533 16.66 9.43 21.65
C VAL A 533 16.58 8.03 22.28
N SER A 534 15.51 7.29 22.01
CA SER A 534 15.37 5.88 22.41
C SER A 534 16.50 5.02 21.85
N GLY A 535 16.79 5.15 20.55
CA GLY A 535 17.89 4.44 19.90
C GLY A 535 19.25 4.68 20.57
N CYS A 536 19.55 5.94 20.89
CA CYS A 536 20.73 6.33 21.66
C CYS A 536 20.74 5.72 23.07
N ILE A 537 19.64 5.83 23.84
CA ILE A 537 19.53 5.28 25.20
C ILE A 537 19.72 3.76 25.22
N VAL A 538 19.09 3.03 24.28
CA VAL A 538 19.21 1.57 24.17
C VAL A 538 20.60 1.15 23.66
N ALA A 539 21.28 1.97 22.85
CA ALA A 539 22.67 1.74 22.45
C ALA A 539 23.65 1.92 23.63
N ILE A 540 23.51 3.01 24.39
CA ILE A 540 24.31 3.32 25.60
C ILE A 540 24.11 2.22 26.65
N SER A 541 22.85 1.85 26.92
CA SER A 541 22.46 0.69 27.74
C SER A 541 23.22 -0.58 27.34
N GLY A 542 23.31 -0.86 26.03
CA GLY A 542 24.06 -2.01 25.50
C GLY A 542 25.57 -1.92 25.71
N GLY A 543 26.15 -0.73 25.60
CA GLY A 543 27.55 -0.47 25.96
C GLY A 543 27.82 -0.73 27.43
N VAL A 544 26.99 -0.17 28.32
CA VAL A 544 27.08 -0.34 29.78
C VAL A 544 26.99 -1.82 30.17
N GLU A 545 26.05 -2.58 29.62
CA GLU A 545 25.92 -4.04 29.84
C GLU A 545 27.12 -4.86 29.33
N VAL A 546 27.74 -4.44 28.22
CA VAL A 546 28.97 -5.05 27.67
C VAL A 546 30.19 -4.75 28.54
N LEU A 547 30.29 -3.54 29.09
CA LEU A 547 31.32 -3.12 30.05
C LEU A 547 31.15 -3.82 31.40
N ALA A 548 29.90 -4.00 31.87
CA ALA A 548 29.59 -4.65 33.14
C ALA A 548 30.07 -6.12 33.22
N ASN A 549 30.16 -6.82 32.07
CA ASN A 549 30.75 -8.16 31.87
C ASN A 549 30.52 -9.16 33.05
N THR A 550 29.30 -9.22 33.59
CA THR A 550 28.97 -9.96 34.83
C THR A 550 27.96 -11.07 34.57
N ASP A 551 28.00 -12.12 35.38
CA ASP A 551 26.93 -13.13 35.39
C ASP A 551 25.72 -12.64 36.21
N PHE A 552 24.51 -12.90 35.69
CA PHE A 552 23.23 -12.62 36.35
C PHE A 552 22.83 -13.70 37.34
N PHE A 553 23.19 -14.96 37.04
CA PHE A 553 22.91 -16.11 37.89
C PHE A 553 23.91 -17.24 37.61
N THR A 554 24.15 -18.08 38.61
CA THR A 554 25.02 -19.26 38.50
C THR A 554 24.45 -20.25 37.49
N GLN A 555 25.29 -20.69 36.55
CA GLN A 555 24.91 -21.68 35.55
C GLN A 555 24.79 -23.06 36.21
N LYS A 556 23.76 -23.84 35.85
CA LYS A 556 23.63 -25.22 36.29
C LYS A 556 24.86 -26.03 35.88
N SER A 557 25.58 -26.62 36.84
CA SER A 557 26.83 -27.33 36.58
C SER A 557 26.63 -28.49 35.60
N SER A 558 27.49 -28.59 34.59
CA SER A 558 27.65 -29.81 33.77
C SER A 558 28.42 -30.91 34.49
N ASP A 559 29.11 -30.54 35.58
CA ASP A 559 29.98 -31.39 36.38
C ASP A 559 29.39 -31.54 37.78
N GLU A 560 28.32 -32.32 37.89
CA GLU A 560 28.28 -33.26 39.01
C GLU A 560 29.24 -34.41 38.64
N PRO A 561 30.29 -34.68 39.43
CA PRO A 561 31.16 -35.81 39.15
C PRO A 561 30.34 -37.10 39.28
N LYS A 562 30.07 -37.78 38.15
CA LYS A 562 29.42 -39.10 38.12
C LYS A 562 30.05 -39.97 39.20
N LYS A 563 29.29 -40.29 40.26
CA LYS A 563 29.78 -41.01 41.43
C LYS A 563 30.51 -42.27 40.96
N LYS A 564 31.86 -42.27 41.06
CA LYS A 564 32.66 -43.45 40.74
C LYS A 564 32.19 -44.56 41.67
N ASN A 565 31.60 -45.61 41.12
CA ASN A 565 31.23 -46.79 41.87
C ASN A 565 32.51 -47.46 42.40
N PHE A 566 32.91 -47.07 43.62
CA PHE A 566 33.91 -47.78 44.40
C PHE A 566 33.39 -49.20 44.65
N LYS A 567 33.85 -50.15 43.83
CA LYS A 567 33.70 -51.58 44.13
C LYS A 567 34.33 -51.81 45.51
N LYS A 568 33.52 -52.17 46.51
CA LYS A 568 34.04 -52.62 47.81
C LYS A 568 35.03 -53.78 47.57
N PRO A 569 36.15 -53.84 48.29
CA PRO A 569 37.03 -55.01 48.26
C PRO A 569 36.24 -56.28 48.59
N LYS A 570 36.58 -57.41 47.94
CA LYS A 570 36.01 -58.70 48.30
C LYS A 570 36.57 -59.16 49.64
N THR A 571 35.72 -59.31 50.65
CA THR A 571 36.07 -59.93 51.92
C THR A 571 36.46 -61.40 51.70
N PRO A 572 37.51 -61.93 52.36
CA PRO A 572 37.82 -63.36 52.32
C PRO A 572 36.69 -64.21 52.92
N LYS A 573 36.49 -65.43 52.39
CA LYS A 573 35.58 -66.41 53.01
C LYS A 573 36.28 -67.09 54.19
N ILE A 574 35.65 -67.03 55.37
CA ILE A 574 36.03 -67.84 56.54
C ILE A 574 35.15 -69.13 56.54
N PRO A 575 35.68 -70.32 56.90
CA PRO A 575 34.90 -71.55 56.95
C PRO A 575 33.78 -71.55 58.01
N LYS A 576 32.80 -72.45 57.86
CA LYS A 576 31.66 -72.60 58.80
C LYS A 576 32.10 -73.07 60.18
N ARG A 577 31.35 -72.65 61.21
CA ARG A 577 31.34 -73.24 62.57
C ARG A 577 30.06 -74.07 62.76
N PRO A 578 30.03 -75.15 63.57
CA PRO A 578 28.83 -75.95 63.79
C PRO A 578 27.73 -75.21 64.56
N GLU A 579 26.48 -75.68 64.40
CA GLU A 579 25.29 -75.21 65.11
C GLU A 579 25.16 -75.85 66.50
N ILE A 580 24.58 -75.13 67.46
CA ILE A 580 24.15 -75.62 68.79
C ILE A 580 22.78 -74.97 69.10
N PRO A 581 21.80 -75.67 69.74
CA PRO A 581 20.40 -75.23 69.75
C PRO A 581 20.03 -74.10 70.74
N GLU A 582 18.75 -73.71 70.69
CA GLU A 582 18.12 -72.55 71.37
C GLU A 582 18.01 -72.64 72.90
N ILE A 583 17.79 -71.49 73.55
CA ILE A 583 17.35 -71.34 74.95
C ILE A 583 16.20 -70.31 75.02
N PRO A 584 15.02 -70.61 75.61
CA PRO A 584 13.83 -69.76 75.49
C PRO A 584 13.44 -68.88 76.71
N LYS A 585 12.83 -67.71 76.39
CA LYS A 585 11.82 -66.92 77.14
C LYS A 585 12.09 -66.34 78.56
N LYS A 586 11.95 -65.00 78.66
CA LYS A 586 11.13 -64.18 79.61
C LYS A 586 11.27 -62.70 79.17
N GLN A 587 10.29 -61.79 79.06
CA GLN A 587 8.94 -61.57 79.63
C GLN A 587 8.89 -60.77 80.95
N LYS A 588 8.60 -59.45 80.81
CA LYS A 588 7.82 -58.50 81.67
C LYS A 588 7.86 -57.11 80.97
N GLU A 589 6.73 -56.45 80.69
CA GLU A 589 6.06 -55.37 81.46
C GLU A 589 6.84 -54.02 81.43
N GLU A 590 6.24 -52.82 81.29
CA GLU A 590 4.81 -52.43 81.35
C GLU A 590 4.46 -51.14 80.54
N THR A 591 3.22 -50.65 80.72
CA THR A 591 2.48 -49.49 80.13
C THR A 591 3.19 -48.10 80.16
N VAL A 592 2.77 -47.05 79.43
CA VAL A 592 1.54 -46.21 79.58
C VAL A 592 1.08 -45.56 78.25
N GLU A 593 -0.17 -45.06 78.21
CA GLU A 593 -1.04 -44.89 77.03
C GLU A 593 -1.56 -43.43 76.81
N SER A 594 -1.89 -43.09 75.55
CA SER A 594 -3.04 -42.22 75.13
C SER A 594 -2.99 -40.68 75.37
N PRO A 595 -3.99 -39.87 74.87
CA PRO A 595 -4.36 -39.67 73.46
C PRO A 595 -4.62 -38.19 73.05
N LYS A 596 -5.19 -37.94 71.84
CA LYS A 596 -5.62 -36.62 71.31
C LYS A 596 -7.07 -36.24 71.65
N PRO A 597 -7.39 -34.92 71.63
CA PRO A 597 -8.45 -34.34 70.76
C PRO A 597 -7.88 -33.20 69.86
N LYS A 598 -8.49 -32.60 68.81
CA LYS A 598 -9.87 -32.32 68.34
C LYS A 598 -10.59 -31.12 68.98
N ASP A 599 -11.23 -30.17 68.25
CA ASP A 599 -11.20 -29.85 66.80
C ASP A 599 -10.58 -28.45 66.52
N PHE A 600 -11.20 -27.29 66.22
CA PHE A 600 -12.59 -26.82 65.94
C PHE A 600 -12.51 -25.46 65.17
N GLU A 601 -13.60 -24.93 64.56
CA GLU A 601 -13.65 -23.62 63.85
C GLU A 601 -14.29 -22.47 64.66
N GLU A 602 -13.94 -21.19 64.39
CA GLU A 602 -14.94 -20.12 64.19
C GLU A 602 -14.39 -18.85 63.47
N LYS A 603 -15.28 -17.93 63.06
CA LYS A 603 -15.00 -16.69 62.29
C LYS A 603 -15.16 -15.44 63.15
N LYS A 604 -14.50 -14.33 62.78
CA LYS A 604 -15.06 -12.96 62.96
C LYS A 604 -14.51 -11.93 61.96
N LYS A 605 -15.16 -10.75 61.92
CA LYS A 605 -15.17 -9.80 60.79
C LYS A 605 -14.38 -8.51 61.07
N GLU A 606 -14.11 -7.79 59.98
CA GLU A 606 -14.15 -6.31 59.85
C GLU A 606 -13.32 -5.45 60.82
N ARG A 607 -12.26 -4.84 60.29
CA ARG A 607 -12.31 -3.43 59.85
C ARG A 607 -11.35 -3.18 58.68
#